data_AF-A0A528AY00-F1
#
_entry.id   AF-A0A528AY00-F1
#
_cell.length_a   1.000
_cell.length_b   1.000
_cell.length_c   1.000
_cell.angle_alpha   90.00
_cell.angle_beta   90.00
_cell.angle_gamma   90.00
#
_symmetry.space_group_name_H-M   'P 1'
#
loop_
_entity.id
_entity.type
_entity.pdbx_description
1 polymer ?
#
loop_
_entity_poly.entity_id
_entity_poly.type
_entity_poly.pdbx_seq_one_letter_code
_entity_poly.pdbx_strand_id
1 'polypeptide(L)'
;HDPVEGGAADFAFHQAIVEAGHSEALTTLYGAIGELLRRSHVQRREVTVSEPGIVDYLVEAHREVFLSIVDRDADAADRKLRDHFAIGDEFRRRSLISAFVRRPQT
;
A
#
# COMPACT_ATOMS: atom_id res chain seq x y z
N HIS A 1 -0.64 -13.93 -2.55
CA HIS A 1 -2.13 -13.97 -2.60
C HIS A 1 -2.78 -13.87 -1.23
N ASP A 2 -2.12 -14.30 -0.14
CA ASP A 2 -2.63 -14.08 1.23
C ASP A 2 -2.63 -12.58 1.60
N PRO A 3 -3.78 -11.99 1.97
CA PRO A 3 -3.88 -10.61 2.43
C PRO A 3 -3.08 -10.29 3.69
N VAL A 4 -2.92 -11.25 4.62
CA VAL A 4 -2.24 -11.03 5.89
C VAL A 4 -0.73 -10.88 5.66
N GLU A 5 -0.12 -11.89 5.02
CA GLU A 5 1.30 -11.87 4.66
C GLU A 5 1.63 -10.69 3.74
N GLY A 6 0.79 -10.43 2.74
CA GLY A 6 0.98 -9.29 1.84
C GLY A 6 0.88 -7.95 2.58
N GLY A 7 -0.05 -7.82 3.52
CA GLY A 7 -0.23 -6.57 4.27
C GLY A 7 0.91 -6.33 5.26
N ALA A 8 1.45 -7.41 5.85
CA ALA A 8 2.65 -7.35 6.67
C ALA A 8 3.88 -6.93 5.84
N ALA A 9 4.04 -7.47 4.63
CA ALA A 9 5.11 -7.07 3.70
C ALA A 9 4.99 -5.60 3.28
N ASP A 10 3.78 -5.12 2.98
CA ASP A 10 3.56 -3.71 2.65
C ASP A 10 3.96 -2.79 3.82
N PHE A 11 3.52 -3.13 5.04
CA PHE A 11 3.89 -2.37 6.24
C PHE A 11 5.40 -2.35 6.46
N ALA A 12 6.07 -3.50 6.34
CA ALA A 12 7.52 -3.60 6.51
C ALA A 12 8.29 -2.73 5.49
N PHE A 13 7.84 -2.71 4.23
CA PHE A 13 8.43 -1.84 3.20
C PHE A 13 8.32 -0.36 3.56
N HIS A 14 7.14 0.09 3.99
CA HIS A 14 6.92 1.48 4.38
C HIS A 14 7.71 1.87 5.63
N GLN A 15 7.80 0.97 6.62
CA GLN A 15 8.62 1.20 7.81
C GLN A 15 10.10 1.34 7.45
N ALA A 16 10.62 0.50 6.55
CA ALA A 16 12.01 0.59 6.09
C ALA A 16 12.32 1.95 5.42
N ILE A 17 11.38 2.51 4.65
CA ILE A 17 11.54 3.85 4.07
C ILE A 17 11.62 4.92 5.17
N VAL A 18 10.77 4.83 6.19
CA VAL A 18 10.78 5.77 7.33
C VAL A 18 12.12 5.71 8.08
N GLU A 19 12.59 4.51 8.38
CA GLU A 19 13.87 4.29 9.07
C GLU A 19 15.05 4.82 8.24
N ALA A 20 15.04 4.61 6.91
CA ALA A 20 16.05 5.12 6.00
C ALA A 20 16.05 6.66 5.88
N GLY A 21 14.95 7.33 6.26
CA GLY A 21 14.87 8.79 6.32
C GLY A 21 15.65 9.40 7.48
N HIS A 22 16.14 8.60 8.43
CA HIS A 22 16.94 9.03 9.59
C HIS A 22 16.32 10.16 10.43
N SER A 23 14.99 10.29 10.41
CA SER A 23 14.25 11.25 11.21
C SER A 23 13.69 10.59 12.45
N GLU A 24 14.23 10.94 13.62
CA GLU A 24 13.79 10.41 14.92
C GLU A 24 12.33 10.77 15.20
N ALA A 25 11.91 11.98 14.84
CA ALA A 25 10.52 12.42 14.97
C ALA A 25 9.58 11.58 14.11
N LEU A 26 9.96 11.31 12.85
CA LEU A 26 9.15 10.49 11.95
C LEU A 26 9.09 9.03 12.42
N THR A 27 10.22 8.48 12.87
CA THR A 27 10.30 7.11 13.42
C THR A 27 9.41 6.95 14.65
N THR A 28 9.45 7.92 15.56
CA THR A 28 8.62 7.92 16.78
C THR A 28 7.13 7.98 16.43
N LEU A 29 6.75 8.89 15.52
CA LEU A 29 5.36 9.02 15.07
C LEU A 29 4.88 7.73 14.39
N TYR A 30 5.67 7.18 13.46
CA TYR A 30 5.33 5.97 12.73
C TYR A 30 5.18 4.77 13.67
N GLY A 31 6.07 4.62 14.66
CA GLY A 31 5.97 3.59 15.68
C GLY A 31 4.68 3.70 16.52
N ALA A 32 4.30 4.92 16.92
CA ALA A 32 3.09 5.14 17.70
C ALA A 32 1.80 4.76 16.95
N ILE A 33 1.78 4.89 15.62
CA ILE A 33 0.62 4.53 14.78
C ILE A 33 0.81 3.20 14.02
N GLY A 34 1.92 2.48 14.23
CA GLY A 34 2.34 1.37 13.38
C GLY A 34 1.30 0.24 13.31
N GLU A 35 0.71 -0.14 14.44
CA GLU A 35 -0.33 -1.18 14.47
C GLU A 35 -1.60 -0.77 13.71
N LEU A 36 -1.95 0.52 13.69
CA LEU A 36 -3.07 1.01 12.89
C LEU A 36 -2.75 0.89 11.39
N LEU A 37 -1.53 1.27 10.99
CA LEU A 37 -1.08 1.19 9.60
C LEU A 37 -1.01 -0.25 9.10
N ARG A 38 -0.43 -1.16 9.90
CA ARG A 38 -0.35 -2.59 9.59
C ARG A 38 -1.74 -3.19 9.33
N ARG A 39 -2.71 -2.93 10.22
CA ARG A 39 -4.10 -3.36 10.03
C ARG A 39 -4.71 -2.76 8.77
N SER A 40 -4.44 -1.49 8.47
CA SER A 40 -4.92 -0.83 7.25
C SER A 40 -4.37 -1.48 5.96
N HIS A 41 -3.12 -1.94 5.94
CA HIS A 41 -2.57 -2.70 4.81
C HIS A 41 -3.28 -4.03 4.59
N VAL A 42 -3.50 -4.82 5.67
CA VAL A 42 -4.22 -6.10 5.58
C VAL A 42 -5.64 -5.89 5.05
N GLN A 43 -6.39 -4.96 5.64
CA GLN A 43 -7.77 -4.66 5.23
C GLN A 43 -7.87 -4.22 3.76
N ARG A 44 -6.91 -3.42 3.27
CA ARG A 44 -6.89 -3.03 1.85
C ARG A 44 -6.72 -4.25 0.94
N ARG A 45 -5.83 -5.17 1.28
CA ARG A 45 -5.64 -6.40 0.51
C ARG A 45 -6.85 -7.31 0.56
N GLU A 46 -7.51 -7.46 1.71
CA GLU A 46 -8.74 -8.26 1.82
C GLU A 46 -9.83 -7.77 0.85
N VAL A 47 -9.96 -6.45 0.70
CA VAL A 47 -10.96 -5.85 -0.20
C VAL A 47 -10.56 -5.97 -1.66
N THR A 48 -9.27 -5.86 -1.98
CA THR A 48 -8.83 -5.78 -3.38
C THR A 48 -8.36 -7.09 -3.98
N VAL A 49 -8.00 -8.12 -3.19
CA VAL A 49 -7.41 -9.39 -3.66
C VAL A 49 -8.22 -10.10 -4.75
N SER A 50 -9.53 -9.84 -4.79
CA SER A 50 -10.44 -10.42 -5.79
C SER A 50 -10.40 -9.71 -7.15
N GLU A 51 -9.79 -8.52 -7.25
CA GLU A 51 -9.64 -7.79 -8.50
C GLU A 51 -8.44 -8.32 -9.30
N PRO A 52 -8.64 -8.74 -10.56
CA PRO A 52 -7.55 -9.22 -11.41
C PRO A 52 -6.45 -8.17 -11.58
N GLY A 53 -5.18 -8.61 -11.46
CA GLY A 53 -4.00 -7.78 -11.70
C GLY A 53 -3.58 -6.85 -10.55
N ILE A 54 -4.34 -6.79 -9.44
CA ILE A 54 -3.99 -5.90 -8.32
C ILE A 54 -2.65 -6.25 -7.66
N VAL A 55 -2.38 -7.55 -7.49
CA VAL A 55 -1.18 -8.00 -6.78
C VAL A 55 0.07 -7.61 -7.56
N ASP A 56 0.04 -7.82 -8.87
CA ASP A 56 1.14 -7.45 -9.77
C ASP A 56 1.33 -5.93 -9.78
N TYR A 57 0.23 -5.17 -9.83
CA TYR A 57 0.27 -3.72 -9.72
C TYR A 57 0.92 -3.25 -8.42
N LEU A 58 0.54 -3.81 -7.25
CA LEU A 58 1.09 -3.41 -5.96
C LEU A 58 2.59 -3.70 -5.86
N VAL A 59 3.02 -4.87 -6.34
CA VAL A 59 4.43 -5.27 -6.35
C VAL A 59 5.22 -4.32 -7.26
N GLU A 60 4.72 -4.02 -8.44
CA GLU A 60 5.41 -3.12 -9.37
C GLU A 60 5.44 -1.68 -8.83
N ALA A 61 4.35 -1.20 -8.23
CA ALA A 61 4.33 0.13 -7.62
C ALA A 61 5.36 0.27 -6.50
N HIS A 62 5.51 -0.72 -5.61
CA HIS A 62 6.58 -0.72 -4.61
C HIS A 62 7.97 -0.76 -5.25
N ARG A 63 8.15 -1.54 -6.32
CA ARG A 63 9.40 -1.60 -7.08
C ARG A 63 9.77 -0.24 -7.66
N GLU A 64 8.83 0.47 -8.29
CA GLU A 64 9.08 1.80 -8.85
C GLU A 64 9.48 2.84 -7.79
N VAL A 65 8.82 2.81 -6.62
CA VAL A 65 9.20 3.65 -5.48
C VAL A 65 10.62 3.34 -5.03
N PHE A 66 10.94 2.06 -4.84
CA PHE A 66 12.29 1.63 -4.44
C PHE A 66 13.37 2.07 -5.43
N LEU A 67 13.14 1.85 -6.73
CA LEU A 67 14.08 2.24 -7.77
C LEU A 67 14.31 3.75 -7.80
N SER A 68 13.24 4.55 -7.62
CA SER A 68 13.36 6.02 -7.55
C SER A 68 14.21 6.46 -6.35
N ILE A 69 14.09 5.78 -5.20
CA ILE A 69 14.93 6.02 -4.02
C ILE A 69 16.40 5.66 -4.32
N VAL A 70 16.65 4.50 -4.94
CA VAL A 70 18.01 4.03 -5.30
C VAL A 70 18.68 4.99 -6.27
N ASP A 71 17.94 5.50 -7.25
CA ASP A 71 18.41 6.49 -8.22
C ASP A 71 18.62 7.89 -7.63
N ARG A 72 18.25 8.08 -6.34
CA ARG A 72 18.30 9.36 -5.62
C ARG A 72 17.44 10.46 -6.26
N ASP A 73 16.38 10.10 -6.96
CA ASP A 73 15.39 11.04 -7.47
C ASP A 73 14.24 11.17 -6.46
N ALA A 74 14.40 12.13 -5.54
CA ALA A 74 13.43 12.37 -4.49
C ALA A 74 12.05 12.78 -5.03
N ASP A 75 12.01 13.55 -6.12
CA ASP A 75 10.75 13.99 -6.71
C ASP A 75 10.02 12.83 -7.39
N ALA A 76 10.75 11.93 -8.05
CA ALA A 76 10.18 10.71 -8.60
C ALA A 76 9.68 9.78 -7.49
N ALA A 77 10.44 9.61 -6.41
CA ALA A 77 10.01 8.79 -5.28
C ALA A 77 8.71 9.31 -4.65
N ASP A 78 8.58 10.63 -4.42
CA ASP A 78 7.35 11.24 -3.90
C ASP A 78 6.17 11.05 -4.87
N ARG A 79 6.37 11.32 -6.17
CA ARG A 79 5.31 11.10 -7.19
C ARG A 79 4.85 9.64 -7.22
N LYS A 80 5.79 8.69 -7.33
CA LYS A 80 5.48 7.26 -7.41
C LYS A 80 4.78 6.75 -6.15
N LEU A 81 5.15 7.25 -4.98
CA LEU A 81 4.49 6.88 -3.74
C LEU A 81 3.05 7.42 -3.67
N ARG A 82 2.78 8.62 -4.20
CA ARG A 82 1.42 9.16 -4.31
C ARG A 82 0.57 8.39 -5.33
N ASP A 83 1.14 8.08 -6.48
CA ASP A 83 0.47 7.31 -7.53
C ASP A 83 0.08 5.91 -7.03
N HIS A 84 0.98 5.26 -6.27
CA HIS A 84 0.73 3.99 -5.59
C HIS A 84 -0.57 4.03 -4.75
N PHE A 85 -0.79 5.08 -3.96
CA PHE A 85 -2.02 5.23 -3.16
C PHE A 85 -3.24 5.52 -4.04
N ALA A 86 -3.13 6.44 -4.99
CA ALA A 86 -4.27 6.88 -5.80
C ALA A 86 -4.86 5.73 -6.62
N ILE A 87 -4.01 4.92 -7.26
CA ILE A 87 -4.46 3.78 -8.06
C ILE A 87 -4.99 2.67 -7.14
N GLY A 88 -4.35 2.41 -6.00
CA GLY A 88 -4.84 1.45 -5.01
C GLY A 88 -6.26 1.78 -4.50
N ASP A 89 -6.54 3.06 -4.26
CA ASP A 89 -7.86 3.54 -3.85
C ASP A 89 -8.92 3.37 -4.95
N GLU A 90 -8.54 3.59 -6.21
CA GLU A 90 -9.43 3.36 -7.36
C GLU A 90 -9.79 1.87 -7.51
N PHE A 91 -8.83 0.96 -7.35
CA PHE A 91 -9.10 -0.49 -7.34
C PHE A 91 -10.00 -0.88 -6.16
N ARG A 92 -9.75 -0.32 -4.98
CA ARG A 92 -10.61 -0.55 -3.80
C ARG A 92 -12.04 -0.09 -4.06
N ARG A 93 -12.22 1.09 -4.65
CA ARG A 93 -13.54 1.63 -5.01
C ARG A 93 -14.27 0.69 -5.98
N ARG A 94 -13.59 0.21 -7.02
CA ARG A 94 -14.13 -0.76 -7.98
C ARG A 94 -14.52 -2.09 -7.32
N SER A 95 -13.67 -2.60 -6.42
CA SER A 95 -13.92 -3.82 -5.66
C SER A 95 -15.21 -3.72 -4.82
N LEU A 96 -15.38 -2.60 -4.12
CA LEU A 96 -16.57 -2.35 -3.29
C LEU A 96 -17.86 -2.26 -4.12
N ILE A 97 -17.80 -1.59 -5.28
CA ILE A 97 -18.94 -1.52 -6.22
C ILE A 97 -19.28 -2.93 -6.75
N SER A 98 -18.28 -3.67 -7.19
CA SER A 98 -18.41 -5.06 -7.68
C SER A 98 -19.05 -5.96 -6.62
N ALA A 99 -18.62 -5.87 -5.36
CA ALA A 99 -19.18 -6.62 -4.24
C ALA A 99 -20.64 -6.23 -3.94
N PHE A 100 -20.99 -4.93 -4.03
CA PHE A 100 -22.36 -4.46 -3.85
C PHE A 100 -23.29 -4.97 -4.95
N VAL A 101 -22.88 -4.88 -6.22
CA VAL A 101 -23.70 -5.35 -7.35
C VAL A 101 -23.95 -6.86 -7.30
N ARG A 102 -23.00 -7.65 -6.80
CA ARG A 102 -23.16 -9.11 -6.66
C ARG A 102 -24.02 -9.54 -5.47
N ARG A 103 -24.32 -8.65 -4.51
CA ARG A 103 -25.22 -8.97 -3.40
C ARG A 103 -26.66 -9.06 -3.94
N PRO A 104 -27.41 -10.14 -3.64
CA PRO A 104 -28.81 -10.19 -4.00
C PRO A 104 -29.53 -9.04 -3.30
N GLN A 105 -30.25 -8.23 -4.07
CA GLN A 105 -31.11 -7.18 -3.54
C GLN A 105 -32.26 -7.89 -2.81
N THR A 106 -32.22 -7.92 -1.49
CA THR A 106 -33.32 -8.38 -0.64
C THR A 106 -34.36 -7.28 -0.50
#